data_AF-A0A3D3TFA6-F1
#
_entry.id   AF-A0A3D3TFA6-F1
#
_cell.length_a   1.000
_cell.length_b   1.000
_cell.length_c   1.000
_cell.angle_alpha   90.00
_cell.angle_beta   90.00
_cell.angle_gamma   90.00
#
_symmetry.space_group_name_H-M   'P 1'
#
loop_
_entity.id
_entity.type
_entity.pdbx_description
1 polymer ?
#
loop_
_entity_poly.entity_id
_entity_poly.type
_entity_poly.pdbx_seq_one_letter_code
_entity_poly.pdbx_strand_id
1 'polypeptide(L)'
;MKKLLLGCLCLGFLASCNVKNSDEYKRLQAERDSLMQITNQDQSEISDLMEIINEVNANFDRIKEAEKYLTVQSQTTGEMSKSTKDQIASNFQMINEILQKNKEDIAKLNERLKASGGQSAQLRKTVENLNAELQQRSNTILELRDALTTRDAQIASLTGTVDKLASDVQDLSMQNQEQEAKIKEQEEALNTGYYIFGTNKELKEAKIISGGFLSSTKVLNESIDKSTFVKIDIREVQEIPVYAKKVKILSDQPKDSYTVAKDANGQAVVKILDYKRFWSLGQFLIMEVDV
;
A
#
# COMPACT_ATOMS: atom_id res chain seq x y z
N MET A 1 7.44 -61.49 -42.62
CA MET A 1 7.79 -60.25 -41.91
C MET A 1 6.56 -59.35 -41.70
N LYS A 2 5.57 -59.80 -40.90
CA LYS A 2 4.39 -58.99 -40.52
C LYS A 2 4.05 -59.06 -39.02
N LYS A 3 4.90 -59.71 -38.21
CA LYS A 3 4.71 -59.86 -36.76
C LYS A 3 5.69 -59.03 -35.91
N LEU A 4 6.55 -58.23 -36.54
CA LEU A 4 7.52 -57.37 -35.83
C LEU A 4 7.08 -55.90 -35.73
N LEU A 5 6.04 -55.48 -36.45
CA LEU A 5 5.55 -54.09 -36.44
C LEU A 5 4.46 -53.81 -35.40
N LEU A 6 3.95 -54.84 -34.73
CA LEU A 6 2.91 -54.69 -33.70
C LEU A 6 3.49 -54.63 -32.26
N GLY A 7 4.82 -54.76 -32.10
CA GLY A 7 5.50 -54.75 -30.81
C GLY A 7 6.02 -53.38 -30.35
N CYS A 8 6.25 -52.44 -31.28
CA CYS A 8 6.77 -51.11 -30.93
C CYS A 8 5.69 -50.05 -30.64
N LEU A 9 4.41 -50.32 -30.95
CA LEU A 9 3.33 -49.33 -30.74
C LEU A 9 2.77 -49.34 -29.31
N CYS A 10 3.05 -50.37 -28.51
CA CYS A 10 2.58 -50.48 -27.12
C CYS A 10 3.61 -50.01 -26.07
N LEU A 11 4.87 -49.76 -26.46
CA LEU A 11 5.92 -49.27 -25.54
C LEU A 11 5.96 -47.74 -25.43
N GLY A 12 5.32 -47.00 -26.34
CA GLY A 12 5.21 -45.53 -26.29
C GLY A 12 4.16 -45.00 -25.30
N PHE A 13 3.21 -45.84 -24.87
CA PHE A 13 2.13 -45.42 -23.96
C PHE A 13 2.47 -45.55 -22.46
N LEU A 14 3.54 -46.27 -22.10
CA LEU A 14 3.92 -46.45 -20.68
C LEU A 14 4.82 -45.33 -20.14
N ALA A 15 5.37 -44.46 -21.00
CA ALA A 15 6.09 -43.26 -20.57
C ALA A 15 5.15 -42.09 -20.15
N SER A 16 3.84 -42.22 -20.40
CA SER A 16 2.86 -41.17 -20.10
C SER A 16 2.18 -41.33 -18.71
N CYS A 17 2.37 -42.45 -18.02
CA CYS A 17 1.67 -42.75 -16.77
C CYS A 17 2.43 -42.38 -15.46
N ASN A 18 3.60 -41.73 -15.53
CA ASN A 18 4.35 -41.38 -14.31
C ASN A 18 4.60 -39.87 -14.11
N VAL A 19 3.88 -39.02 -14.83
CA VAL A 19 3.96 -37.55 -14.68
C VAL A 19 3.62 -37.11 -13.25
N LYS A 20 2.72 -37.81 -12.55
CA LYS A 20 2.33 -37.49 -11.16
C LYS A 20 3.39 -37.85 -10.10
N ASN A 21 4.41 -38.62 -10.43
CA ASN A 21 5.49 -39.00 -9.51
C ASN A 21 6.82 -38.30 -9.80
N SER A 22 6.90 -37.45 -10.83
CA SER A 22 8.12 -36.69 -11.08
C SER A 22 8.35 -35.66 -9.97
N ASP A 23 9.61 -35.41 -9.63
CA ASP A 23 9.98 -34.42 -8.61
C ASP A 23 9.52 -33.01 -9.01
N GLU A 24 9.49 -32.73 -10.32
CA GLU A 24 8.97 -31.48 -10.87
C GLU A 24 7.46 -31.32 -10.63
N TYR A 25 6.65 -32.37 -10.83
CA TYR A 25 5.21 -32.34 -10.54
C TYR A 25 4.94 -32.18 -9.05
N LYS A 26 5.70 -32.87 -8.19
CA LYS A 26 5.58 -32.72 -6.73
C LYS A 26 5.96 -31.30 -6.27
N ARG A 27 6.99 -30.70 -6.88
CA ARG A 27 7.39 -29.31 -6.59
C ARG A 27 6.35 -28.30 -7.05
N LEU A 28 5.83 -28.44 -8.27
CA LEU A 28 4.73 -27.62 -8.79
C LEU A 28 3.45 -27.76 -7.95
N GLN A 29 3.15 -28.97 -7.47
CA GLN A 29 2.03 -29.21 -6.59
C GLN A 29 2.25 -28.57 -5.21
N ALA A 30 3.43 -28.69 -4.62
CA ALA A 30 3.77 -28.03 -3.36
C ALA A 30 3.74 -26.49 -3.48
N GLU A 31 4.21 -25.95 -4.60
CA GLU A 31 4.13 -24.51 -4.89
C GLU A 31 2.68 -24.06 -5.07
N ARG A 32 1.86 -24.80 -5.82
CA ARG A 32 0.43 -24.53 -5.95
C ARG A 32 -0.30 -24.61 -4.62
N ASP A 33 -0.02 -25.63 -3.82
CA ASP A 33 -0.66 -25.82 -2.52
C ASP A 33 -0.22 -24.73 -1.53
N SER A 34 1.05 -24.31 -1.59
CA SER A 34 1.57 -23.15 -0.86
C SER A 34 0.91 -21.84 -1.29
N LEU A 35 0.77 -21.59 -2.60
CA LEU A 35 0.10 -20.41 -3.15
C LEU A 35 -1.39 -20.37 -2.76
N MET A 36 -2.07 -21.51 -2.80
CA MET A 36 -3.46 -21.59 -2.34
C MET A 36 -3.58 -21.35 -0.84
N GLN A 37 -2.64 -21.85 -0.02
CA GLN A 37 -2.64 -21.60 1.41
C GLN A 37 -2.50 -20.11 1.71
N ILE A 38 -1.56 -19.43 1.05
CA ILE A 38 -1.38 -17.98 1.16
C ILE A 38 -2.65 -17.24 0.72
N THR A 39 -3.20 -17.61 -0.44
CA THR A 39 -4.43 -16.98 -0.97
C THR A 39 -5.62 -17.15 -0.02
N ASN A 40 -5.80 -18.33 0.57
CA ASN A 40 -6.87 -18.59 1.53
C ASN A 40 -6.67 -17.80 2.84
N GLN A 41 -5.42 -17.66 3.28
CA GLN A 41 -5.09 -16.85 4.45
C GLN A 41 -5.36 -15.37 4.19
N ASP A 42 -4.91 -14.83 3.05
CA ASP A 42 -5.18 -13.46 2.62
C ASP A 42 -6.69 -13.17 2.53
N GLN A 43 -7.46 -14.14 2.00
CA GLN A 43 -8.92 -14.01 1.89
C GLN A 43 -9.62 -13.95 3.25
N SER A 44 -9.15 -14.74 4.23
CA SER A 44 -9.66 -14.68 5.61
C SER A 44 -9.32 -13.34 6.26
N GLU A 45 -8.08 -12.88 6.10
CA GLU A 45 -7.63 -11.61 6.68
C GLU A 45 -8.42 -10.42 6.10
N ILE A 46 -8.70 -10.41 4.79
CA ILE A 46 -9.54 -9.38 4.17
C ILE A 46 -10.97 -9.42 4.72
N SER A 47 -11.53 -10.61 4.94
CA SER A 47 -12.87 -10.76 5.51
C SER A 47 -12.95 -10.15 6.91
N ASP A 48 -11.97 -10.45 7.77
CA ASP A 48 -11.91 -9.93 9.14
C ASP A 48 -11.80 -8.39 9.14
N LEU A 49 -10.98 -7.82 8.26
CA LEU A 49 -10.86 -6.36 8.13
C LEU A 49 -12.17 -5.71 7.70
N MET A 50 -12.89 -6.32 6.75
CA MET A 50 -14.18 -5.83 6.29
C MET A 50 -15.25 -5.89 7.39
N GLU A 51 -15.24 -6.94 8.22
CA GLU A 51 -16.13 -7.04 9.38
C GLU A 51 -15.89 -5.90 10.36
N ILE A 52 -14.63 -5.61 10.71
CA ILE A 52 -14.27 -4.49 11.57
C ILE A 52 -14.74 -3.16 10.97
N ILE A 53 -14.50 -2.94 9.67
CA ILE A 53 -14.94 -1.71 8.98
C ILE A 53 -16.46 -1.56 9.04
N ASN A 54 -17.21 -2.63 8.80
CA ASN A 54 -18.67 -2.61 8.85
C ASN A 54 -19.18 -2.32 10.27
N GLU A 55 -18.56 -2.92 11.28
CA GLU A 55 -18.89 -2.67 12.68
C GLU A 55 -18.66 -1.20 13.06
N VAL A 56 -17.50 -0.63 12.70
CA VAL A 56 -17.19 0.78 12.95
C VAL A 56 -18.20 1.71 12.27
N ASN A 57 -18.59 1.43 11.03
CA ASN A 57 -19.61 2.21 10.32
C ASN A 57 -20.99 2.12 10.99
N ALA A 58 -21.44 0.92 11.35
CA ALA A 58 -22.70 0.73 12.07
C ALA A 58 -22.71 1.48 13.42
N ASN A 59 -21.57 1.50 14.10
CA ASN A 59 -21.34 2.26 15.31
C ASN A 59 -21.44 3.78 15.09
N PHE A 60 -20.88 4.30 14.00
CA PHE A 60 -21.05 5.72 13.64
C PHE A 60 -22.51 6.10 13.37
N ASP A 61 -23.28 5.22 12.75
CA ASP A 61 -24.71 5.47 12.52
C ASP A 61 -25.49 5.56 13.83
N ARG A 62 -25.19 4.70 14.81
CA ARG A 62 -25.76 4.77 16.17
C ARG A 62 -25.39 6.07 16.88
N ILE A 63 -24.13 6.48 16.79
CA ILE A 63 -23.67 7.76 17.34
C ILE A 63 -24.45 8.92 16.71
N LYS A 64 -24.58 8.96 15.39
CA LYS A 64 -25.33 10.00 14.66
C LYS A 64 -26.79 10.09 15.08
N GLU A 65 -27.43 8.96 15.37
CA GLU A 65 -28.81 8.94 15.86
C GLU A 65 -28.92 9.57 17.25
N ALA A 66 -28.00 9.21 18.15
CA ALA A 66 -27.94 9.81 19.49
C ALA A 66 -27.59 11.31 19.44
N GLU A 67 -26.64 11.71 18.57
CA GLU A 67 -26.28 13.11 18.31
C GLU A 67 -27.49 13.95 17.91
N LYS A 68 -28.38 13.45 17.04
CA LYS A 68 -29.60 14.16 16.64
C LYS A 68 -30.50 14.45 17.84
N TYR A 69 -30.71 13.46 18.70
CA TYR A 69 -31.50 13.66 19.92
C TYR A 69 -30.84 14.69 20.84
N LEU A 70 -29.53 14.56 21.10
CA LEU A 70 -28.78 15.47 21.96
C LEU A 70 -28.79 16.91 21.42
N THR A 71 -28.71 17.09 20.10
CA THR A 71 -28.79 18.40 19.43
C THR A 71 -30.15 19.06 19.64
N VAL A 72 -31.25 18.31 19.50
CA VAL A 72 -32.59 18.84 19.77
C VAL A 72 -32.71 19.25 21.23
N GLN A 73 -32.19 18.44 22.15
CA GLN A 73 -32.22 18.77 23.57
C GLN A 73 -31.34 19.98 23.90
N SER A 74 -30.18 20.17 23.26
CA SER A 74 -29.33 21.34 23.58
C SER A 74 -29.99 22.68 23.20
N GLN A 75 -30.90 22.68 22.21
CA GLN A 75 -31.58 23.89 21.71
C GLN A 75 -32.97 24.13 22.30
N THR A 76 -33.53 23.17 23.02
CA THR A 76 -34.89 23.28 23.58
C THR A 76 -34.92 24.31 24.72
N THR A 77 -35.95 25.17 24.73
CA THR A 77 -36.15 26.18 25.78
C THR A 77 -36.93 25.61 26.98
N GLY A 78 -36.66 26.13 28.18
CA GLY A 78 -37.33 25.72 29.42
C GLY A 78 -36.54 24.68 30.22
N GLU A 79 -37.02 24.37 31.43
CA GLU A 79 -36.36 23.42 32.34
C GLU A 79 -36.51 21.98 31.82
N MET A 80 -35.44 21.19 31.88
CA MET A 80 -35.50 19.79 31.49
C MET A 80 -36.19 18.94 32.56
N SER A 81 -37.09 18.05 32.12
CA SER A 81 -37.63 17.02 32.99
C SER A 81 -36.55 16.02 33.42
N LYS A 82 -36.76 15.36 34.56
CA LYS A 82 -35.83 14.32 35.05
C LYS A 82 -35.60 13.21 34.01
N SER A 83 -36.66 12.71 33.37
CA SER A 83 -36.55 11.65 32.36
C SER A 83 -35.72 12.08 31.15
N THR A 84 -35.83 13.34 30.72
CA THR A 84 -35.00 13.91 29.66
C THR A 84 -33.52 13.89 30.04
N LYS A 85 -33.19 14.29 31.28
CA LYS A 85 -31.81 14.28 31.79
C LYS A 85 -31.24 12.85 31.87
N ASP A 86 -32.04 11.90 32.36
CA ASP A 86 -31.65 10.49 32.45
C ASP A 86 -31.36 9.91 31.05
N GLN A 87 -32.18 10.24 30.06
CA GLN A 87 -31.97 9.80 28.67
C GLN A 87 -30.72 10.44 28.03
N ILE A 88 -30.46 11.72 28.30
CA ILE A 88 -29.22 12.39 27.86
C ILE A 88 -28.00 11.68 28.43
N ALA A 89 -28.01 11.37 29.73
CA ALA A 89 -26.90 10.68 30.39
C ALA A 89 -26.65 9.28 29.81
N SER A 90 -27.72 8.52 29.57
CA SER A 90 -27.63 7.20 28.94
C SER A 90 -27.05 7.26 27.53
N ASN A 91 -27.45 8.25 26.72
CA ASN A 91 -26.90 8.45 25.38
C ASN A 91 -25.41 8.79 25.42
N PHE A 92 -24.96 9.67 26.31
CA PHE A 92 -23.53 9.97 26.45
C PHE A 92 -22.72 8.75 26.88
N GLN A 93 -23.23 7.94 27.81
CA GLN A 93 -22.56 6.70 28.19
C GLN A 93 -22.41 5.75 27.00
N MET A 94 -23.50 5.50 26.28
CA MET A 94 -23.48 4.64 25.09
C MET A 94 -22.50 5.15 24.04
N ILE A 95 -22.53 6.46 23.74
CA ILE A 95 -21.65 7.09 22.76
C ILE A 95 -20.18 6.92 23.17
N ASN A 96 -19.85 7.11 24.45
CA ASN A 96 -18.48 6.93 24.94
C ASN A 96 -17.99 5.50 24.75
N GLU A 97 -18.82 4.51 25.09
CA GLU A 97 -18.50 3.09 24.89
C GLU A 97 -18.26 2.77 23.41
N ILE A 98 -19.10 3.30 22.52
CA ILE A 98 -18.98 3.10 21.07
C ILE A 98 -17.73 3.80 20.51
N LEU A 99 -17.46 5.05 20.90
CA LEU A 99 -16.29 5.80 20.46
C LEU A 99 -14.99 5.11 20.91
N GLN A 100 -14.95 4.62 22.15
CA GLN A 100 -13.81 3.85 22.66
C GLN A 100 -13.59 2.56 21.85
N LYS A 101 -14.66 1.80 21.59
CA LYS A 101 -14.57 0.60 20.76
C LYS A 101 -14.09 0.91 19.33
N ASN A 102 -14.66 1.94 18.69
CA ASN A 102 -14.23 2.36 17.36
C ASN A 102 -12.76 2.76 17.34
N LYS A 103 -12.27 3.46 18.37
CA LYS A 103 -10.85 3.81 18.53
C LYS A 103 -9.97 2.55 18.51
N GLU A 104 -10.32 1.54 19.30
CA GLU A 104 -9.58 0.28 19.39
C GLU A 104 -9.59 -0.50 18.06
N ASP A 105 -10.75 -0.54 17.41
CA ASP A 105 -10.93 -1.24 16.14
C ASP A 105 -10.16 -0.56 14.99
N ILE A 106 -10.17 0.77 14.95
CA ILE A 106 -9.38 1.54 13.99
C ILE A 106 -7.87 1.37 14.27
N ALA A 107 -7.44 1.28 15.52
CA ALA A 107 -6.06 0.96 15.85
C ALA A 107 -5.63 -0.41 15.30
N LYS A 108 -6.49 -1.44 15.42
CA LYS A 108 -6.23 -2.76 14.80
C LYS A 108 -6.12 -2.68 13.28
N LEU A 109 -7.00 -1.92 12.62
CA LEU A 109 -6.93 -1.72 11.17
C LEU A 109 -5.59 -1.07 10.75
N ASN A 110 -5.11 -0.09 11.52
CA ASN A 110 -3.82 0.56 11.28
C ASN A 110 -2.62 -0.38 11.45
N GLU A 111 -2.63 -1.23 12.48
CA GLU A 111 -1.58 -2.24 12.68
C GLU A 111 -1.52 -3.23 11.53
N ARG A 112 -2.68 -3.68 11.04
CA ARG A 112 -2.80 -4.60 9.90
C ARG A 112 -2.32 -3.95 8.60
N LEU A 113 -2.69 -2.70 8.37
CA LEU A 113 -2.20 -1.93 7.22
C LEU A 113 -0.66 -1.83 7.23
N LYS A 114 -0.05 -1.60 8.40
CA LYS A 114 1.40 -1.57 8.57
C LYS A 114 2.05 -2.93 8.27
N ALA A 115 1.50 -4.01 8.81
CA ALA A 115 2.02 -5.36 8.61
C ALA A 115 2.01 -5.78 7.13
N SER A 116 1.01 -5.33 6.37
CA SER A 116 0.90 -5.58 4.92
C SER A 116 1.85 -4.73 4.05
N GLY A 117 2.67 -3.86 4.65
CA GLY A 117 3.53 -2.93 3.91
C GLY A 117 2.75 -1.83 3.18
N GLY A 118 1.52 -1.52 3.62
CA GLY A 118 0.71 -0.45 3.04
C GLY A 118 0.25 -0.68 1.60
N GLN A 119 0.30 -1.93 1.09
CA GLN A 119 0.10 -2.23 -0.33
C GLN A 119 -1.32 -1.95 -0.84
N SER A 120 -2.32 -1.87 0.05
CA SER A 120 -3.70 -1.58 -0.33
C SER A 120 -4.05 -0.10 -0.15
N ALA A 121 -3.93 0.68 -1.23
CA ALA A 121 -4.29 2.09 -1.26
C ALA A 121 -5.77 2.33 -0.87
N GLN A 122 -6.66 1.40 -1.25
CA GLN A 122 -8.08 1.49 -0.92
C GLN A 122 -8.32 1.28 0.57
N LEU A 123 -7.68 0.26 1.18
CA LEU A 123 -7.79 0.03 2.63
C LEU A 123 -7.23 1.22 3.42
N ARG A 124 -6.08 1.76 2.99
CA ARG A 124 -5.48 2.96 3.58
C ARG A 124 -6.48 4.11 3.60
N LYS A 125 -7.07 4.43 2.45
CA LYS A 125 -8.08 5.49 2.33
C LYS A 125 -9.32 5.24 3.20
N THR A 126 -9.76 4.00 3.31
CA THR A 126 -10.87 3.65 4.21
C THR A 126 -10.51 3.95 5.66
N VAL A 127 -9.33 3.53 6.12
CA VAL A 127 -8.88 3.77 7.50
C VAL A 127 -8.69 5.27 7.78
N GLU A 128 -8.16 6.04 6.84
CA GLU A 128 -8.09 7.51 6.92
C GLU A 128 -9.47 8.13 7.15
N ASN A 129 -10.48 7.73 6.36
CA ASN A 129 -11.84 8.23 6.50
C ASN A 129 -12.46 7.84 7.86
N LEU A 130 -12.24 6.62 8.34
CA LEU A 130 -12.74 6.17 9.64
C LEU A 130 -12.11 6.98 10.79
N ASN A 131 -10.82 7.31 10.71
CA ASN A 131 -10.15 8.17 11.69
C ASN A 131 -10.72 9.60 11.69
N ALA A 132 -10.90 10.18 10.51
CA ALA A 132 -11.47 11.52 10.37
C ALA A 132 -12.90 11.60 10.93
N GLU A 133 -13.73 10.60 10.63
CA GLU A 133 -15.08 10.50 11.17
C GLU A 133 -15.05 10.33 12.71
N LEU A 134 -14.17 9.48 13.25
CA LEU A 134 -14.02 9.30 14.70
C LEU A 134 -13.67 10.62 15.42
N GLN A 135 -12.72 11.38 14.87
CA GLN A 135 -12.33 12.69 15.40
C GLN A 135 -13.50 13.67 15.35
N GLN A 136 -14.20 13.74 14.21
CA GLN A 136 -15.33 14.63 14.04
C GLN A 136 -16.44 14.34 15.06
N ARG A 137 -16.83 13.07 15.20
CA ARG A 137 -17.86 12.65 16.17
C ARG A 137 -17.44 12.93 17.60
N SER A 138 -16.19 12.65 17.96
CA SER A 138 -15.68 12.95 19.30
C SER A 138 -15.77 14.44 19.64
N ASN A 139 -15.39 15.33 18.70
CA ASN A 139 -15.51 16.77 18.88
C ASN A 139 -16.97 17.24 18.97
N THR A 140 -17.86 16.72 18.13
CA THR A 140 -19.29 17.04 18.18
C THR A 140 -19.90 16.66 19.54
N ILE A 141 -19.49 15.52 20.09
CA ILE A 141 -19.98 15.05 21.40
C ILE A 141 -19.47 15.93 22.55
N LEU A 142 -18.23 16.42 22.48
CA LEU A 142 -17.73 17.43 23.41
C LEU A 142 -18.57 18.71 23.36
N GLU A 143 -18.82 19.25 22.16
CA GLU A 143 -19.60 20.47 21.97
C GLU A 143 -21.04 20.31 22.50
N LEU A 144 -21.69 19.19 22.19
CA LEU A 144 -23.03 18.88 22.68
C LEU A 144 -23.09 18.78 24.20
N ARG A 145 -22.05 18.18 24.83
CA ARG A 145 -21.93 18.10 26.28
C ARG A 145 -21.83 19.50 26.90
N ASP A 146 -21.01 20.37 26.33
CA ASP A 146 -20.79 21.72 26.84
C ASP A 146 -22.05 22.58 26.71
N ALA A 147 -22.76 22.46 25.57
CA ALA A 147 -24.02 23.14 25.36
C ALA A 147 -25.10 22.68 26.36
N LEU A 148 -25.21 21.36 26.60
CA LEU A 148 -26.16 20.79 27.54
C LEU A 148 -25.82 21.12 29.00
N THR A 149 -24.54 21.15 29.37
CA THR A 149 -24.09 21.53 30.71
C THR A 149 -24.33 23.02 30.98
N THR A 150 -24.06 23.87 29.99
CA THR A 150 -24.39 25.30 30.05
C THR A 150 -25.89 25.52 30.24
N ARG A 151 -26.71 24.69 29.57
CA ARG A 151 -28.17 24.72 29.71
C ARG A 151 -28.62 24.22 31.09
N ASP A 152 -28.04 23.14 31.61
CA ASP A 152 -28.46 22.52 32.88
C ASP A 152 -27.28 21.96 33.68
N ALA A 153 -27.02 22.54 34.85
CA ALA A 153 -25.88 22.19 35.70
C ALA A 153 -25.92 20.74 36.22
N GLN A 154 -27.08 20.06 36.21
CA GLN A 154 -27.17 18.66 36.65
C GLN A 154 -26.52 17.68 35.66
N ILE A 155 -26.20 18.11 34.43
CA ILE A 155 -25.54 17.31 33.40
C ILE A 155 -24.01 17.23 33.61
N ALA A 156 -23.46 18.05 34.51
CA ALA A 156 -22.01 18.19 34.74
C ALA A 156 -21.28 16.88 35.14
N SER A 157 -21.99 15.85 35.61
CA SER A 157 -21.39 14.55 36.01
C SER A 157 -20.82 13.72 34.85
N LEU A 158 -21.05 14.09 33.59
CA LEU A 158 -20.57 13.35 32.41
C LEU A 158 -19.20 13.81 31.88
N THR A 159 -18.51 14.69 32.61
CA THR A 159 -17.37 15.48 32.10
C THR A 159 -16.10 14.66 31.84
N GLY A 160 -15.59 13.91 32.82
CA GLY A 160 -14.21 13.39 32.77
C GLY A 160 -13.92 12.31 31.70
N THR A 161 -14.92 11.56 31.25
CA THR A 161 -14.70 10.46 30.29
C THR A 161 -14.66 10.95 28.85
N VAL A 162 -15.50 11.94 28.50
CA VAL A 162 -15.57 12.49 27.14
C VAL A 162 -14.29 13.26 26.80
N ASP A 163 -13.78 14.06 27.74
CA ASP A 163 -12.56 14.86 27.53
C ASP A 163 -11.34 13.96 27.32
N LYS A 164 -11.20 12.92 28.14
CA LYS A 164 -10.12 11.93 27.97
C LYS A 164 -10.23 11.25 26.61
N LEU A 165 -11.43 10.78 26.25
CA LEU A 165 -11.65 10.08 24.99
C LEU A 165 -11.34 10.97 23.77
N ALA A 166 -11.70 12.24 23.82
CA ALA A 166 -11.39 13.18 22.75
C ALA A 166 -9.88 13.45 22.61
N SER A 167 -9.17 13.62 23.73
CA SER A 167 -7.70 13.70 23.71
C SER A 167 -7.09 12.43 23.12
N ASP A 168 -7.60 11.28 23.56
CA ASP A 168 -7.18 9.96 23.13
C ASP A 168 -7.41 9.72 21.62
N VAL A 169 -8.48 10.27 21.05
CA VAL A 169 -8.79 10.22 19.61
C VAL A 169 -7.89 11.19 18.83
N GLN A 170 -7.61 12.37 19.38
CA GLN A 170 -6.67 13.32 18.80
C GLN A 170 -5.26 12.75 18.71
N ASP A 171 -4.79 12.07 19.76
CA ASP A 171 -3.50 11.39 19.76
C ASP A 171 -3.44 10.28 18.70
N LEU A 172 -4.51 9.47 18.59
CA LEU A 172 -4.61 8.45 17.54
C LEU A 172 -4.57 9.07 16.13
N SER A 173 -5.27 10.20 15.93
CA SER A 173 -5.26 10.92 14.66
C SER A 173 -3.87 11.43 14.30
N MET A 174 -3.12 11.99 15.26
CA MET A 174 -1.74 12.45 15.02
C MET A 174 -0.81 11.30 14.65
N GLN A 175 -0.89 10.18 15.40
CA GLN A 175 -0.09 8.98 15.10
C GLN A 175 -0.35 8.45 13.69
N ASN A 176 -1.62 8.49 13.24
CA ASN A 176 -1.98 8.05 11.89
C ASN A 176 -1.45 8.98 10.81
N GLN A 177 -1.46 10.30 11.02
CA GLN A 177 -0.85 11.26 10.08
C GLN A 177 0.66 11.03 9.94
N GLU A 178 1.38 10.82 11.05
CA GLU A 178 2.81 10.49 11.01
C GLU A 178 3.07 9.17 10.28
N GLN A 179 2.22 8.17 10.49
CA GLN A 179 2.33 6.88 9.83
C GLN A 179 2.05 6.98 8.32
N GLU A 180 1.06 7.77 7.91
CA GLU A 180 0.75 8.02 6.50
C GLU A 180 1.93 8.69 5.79
N ALA A 181 2.54 9.68 6.42
CA ALA A 181 3.72 10.34 5.88
C ALA A 181 4.88 9.36 5.64
N LYS A 182 5.13 8.45 6.60
CA LYS A 182 6.15 7.39 6.46
C LYS A 182 5.82 6.40 5.35
N ILE A 183 4.57 5.98 5.22
CA ILE A 183 4.14 5.07 4.14
C ILE A 183 4.35 5.74 2.79
N LYS A 184 4.00 7.03 2.67
CA LYS A 184 4.20 7.80 1.44
C LYS A 184 5.69 7.93 1.09
N GLU A 185 6.54 8.23 2.06
CA GLU A 185 7.99 8.28 1.88
C GLU A 185 8.55 6.92 1.40
N GLN A 186 8.09 5.82 1.99
CA GLN A 186 8.47 4.47 1.57
C GLN A 186 7.98 4.15 0.15
N GLU A 187 6.75 4.54 -0.20
CA GLU A 187 6.20 4.37 -1.54
C GLU A 187 7.02 5.15 -2.58
N GLU A 188 7.36 6.40 -2.29
CA GLU A 188 8.23 7.22 -3.15
C GLU A 188 9.62 6.59 -3.30
N ALA A 189 10.21 6.09 -2.21
CA ALA A 189 11.52 5.43 -2.24
C ALA A 189 11.52 4.13 -3.06
N LEU A 190 10.47 3.31 -2.92
CA LEU A 190 10.32 2.05 -3.67
C LEU A 190 10.09 2.28 -5.16
N ASN A 191 9.36 3.34 -5.51
CA ASN A 191 9.04 3.68 -6.90
C ASN A 191 10.03 4.68 -7.52
N THR A 192 11.13 5.01 -6.85
CA THR A 192 12.18 5.85 -7.43
C THR A 192 13.14 5.01 -8.27
N GLY A 193 13.35 5.43 -9.52
CA GLY A 193 14.40 4.95 -10.41
C GLY A 193 15.42 6.06 -10.69
N TYR A 194 16.62 5.66 -11.07
CA TYR A 194 17.71 6.56 -11.44
C TYR A 194 18.24 6.12 -12.80
N TYR A 195 18.34 7.02 -13.76
CA TYR A 195 18.99 6.69 -15.04
C TYR A 195 20.07 7.70 -15.42
N ILE A 196 21.07 7.22 -16.15
CA ILE A 196 22.11 8.03 -16.78
C ILE A 196 22.41 7.45 -18.16
N PHE A 197 22.66 8.32 -19.13
CA PHE A 197 23.26 7.94 -20.39
C PHE A 197 24.45 8.84 -20.70
N GLY A 198 25.47 8.28 -21.32
CA GLY A 198 26.67 9.00 -21.71
C GLY A 198 27.59 8.14 -22.55
N THR A 199 28.57 8.77 -23.16
CA THR A 199 29.65 8.06 -23.84
C THR A 199 30.47 7.25 -22.81
N ASN A 200 31.22 6.26 -23.29
CA ASN A 200 32.14 5.49 -22.45
C ASN A 200 33.06 6.39 -21.60
N LYS A 201 33.51 7.52 -22.18
CA LYS A 201 34.40 8.48 -21.53
C LYS A 201 33.68 9.22 -20.40
N GLU A 202 32.50 9.76 -20.67
CA GLU A 202 31.72 10.52 -19.67
C GLU A 202 31.31 9.63 -18.48
N LEU A 203 30.87 8.40 -18.74
CA LEU A 203 30.49 7.46 -17.69
C LEU A 203 31.69 7.05 -16.80
N LYS A 204 32.91 7.05 -17.35
CA LYS A 204 34.15 6.80 -16.58
C LYS A 204 34.59 8.00 -15.76
N GLU A 205 34.53 9.19 -16.35
CA GLU A 205 34.86 10.45 -15.67
C GLU A 205 33.91 10.68 -14.48
N ALA A 206 32.63 10.33 -14.65
CA ALA A 206 31.62 10.31 -13.59
C ALA A 206 31.76 9.12 -12.61
N LYS A 207 32.77 8.25 -12.78
CA LYS A 207 33.03 7.05 -11.95
C LYS A 207 31.84 6.08 -11.84
N ILE A 208 31.00 6.03 -12.86
CA ILE A 208 29.83 5.12 -12.93
C ILE A 208 30.26 3.74 -13.42
N ILE A 209 31.20 3.72 -14.38
CA ILE A 209 31.74 2.48 -14.94
C ILE A 209 33.27 2.45 -14.85
N SER A 210 33.80 1.24 -14.80
CA SER A 210 35.23 0.94 -14.94
C SER A 210 35.46 -0.10 -16.04
N GLY A 211 36.69 -0.25 -16.52
CA GLY A 211 37.02 -1.15 -17.64
C GLY A 211 37.13 -0.42 -18.98
N GLY A 212 37.29 -1.11 -20.11
CA GLY A 212 37.53 -0.45 -21.40
C GLY A 212 37.95 -1.41 -22.51
N PHE A 213 38.57 -0.90 -23.58
CA PHE A 213 38.87 -1.61 -24.84
C PHE A 213 39.55 -3.00 -24.71
N LEU A 214 40.10 -3.34 -23.54
CA LEU A 214 40.75 -4.63 -23.22
C LEU A 214 40.18 -5.34 -21.98
N SER A 215 39.15 -4.82 -21.31
CA SER A 215 38.59 -5.35 -20.05
C SER A 215 37.08 -5.16 -19.98
N SER A 216 36.33 -6.13 -19.46
CA SER A 216 34.87 -6.05 -19.34
C SER A 216 34.42 -4.80 -18.59
N THR A 217 33.52 -4.01 -19.19
CA THR A 217 32.86 -2.88 -18.52
C THR A 217 32.15 -3.37 -17.27
N LYS A 218 32.49 -2.80 -16.11
CA LYS A 218 31.87 -3.13 -14.82
C LYS A 218 31.26 -1.87 -14.21
N VAL A 219 29.99 -1.97 -13.80
CA VAL A 219 29.29 -0.93 -13.03
C VAL A 219 29.88 -0.86 -11.61
N LEU A 220 30.20 0.36 -11.16
CA LEU A 220 30.81 0.60 -9.85
C LEU A 220 29.74 0.85 -8.77
N ASN A 221 29.04 -0.21 -8.35
CA ASN A 221 27.90 -0.13 -7.41
C ASN A 221 28.23 0.54 -6.05
N GLU A 222 29.49 0.49 -5.58
CA GLU A 222 29.88 0.97 -4.24
C GLU A 222 30.22 2.49 -4.18
N SER A 223 30.19 3.21 -5.31
CA SER A 223 30.59 4.63 -5.38
C SER A 223 29.70 5.49 -6.27
N ILE A 224 28.47 5.05 -6.53
CA ILE A 224 27.53 5.77 -7.39
C ILE A 224 27.03 7.02 -6.67
N ASP A 225 27.50 8.19 -7.13
CA ASP A 225 26.92 9.47 -6.76
C ASP A 225 25.58 9.66 -7.46
N LYS A 226 24.49 9.51 -6.70
CA LYS A 226 23.11 9.65 -7.21
C LYS A 226 22.83 11.03 -7.83
N SER A 227 23.60 12.07 -7.50
CA SER A 227 23.42 13.42 -8.06
C SER A 227 23.74 13.49 -9.56
N THR A 228 24.49 12.52 -10.08
CA THR A 228 24.82 12.40 -11.51
C THR A 228 23.72 11.74 -12.35
N PHE A 229 22.69 11.19 -11.69
CA PHE A 229 21.58 10.50 -12.35
C PHE A 229 20.36 11.39 -12.44
N VAL A 230 19.57 11.15 -13.48
CA VAL A 230 18.20 11.65 -13.55
C VAL A 230 17.32 10.77 -12.67
N LYS A 231 16.75 11.36 -11.62
CA LYS A 231 15.75 10.71 -10.75
C LYS A 231 14.38 10.71 -11.45
N ILE A 232 13.70 9.56 -11.44
CA ILE A 232 12.38 9.37 -12.04
C ILE A 232 11.45 8.57 -11.12
N ASP A 233 10.14 8.71 -11.31
CA ASP A 233 9.17 7.72 -10.85
C ASP A 233 9.05 6.61 -11.90
N ILE A 234 9.36 5.38 -11.51
CA ILE A 234 9.40 4.23 -12.42
C ILE A 234 8.03 3.86 -12.99
N ARG A 235 6.95 4.32 -12.37
CA ARG A 235 5.57 4.03 -12.78
C ARG A 235 5.13 4.93 -13.93
N GLU A 236 5.72 6.12 -14.02
CA GLU A 236 5.30 7.16 -14.98
C GLU A 236 6.16 7.16 -16.24
N VAL A 237 7.45 6.80 -16.12
CA VAL A 237 8.39 6.85 -17.24
C VAL A 237 8.37 5.52 -18.01
N GLN A 238 7.79 5.55 -19.21
CA GLN A 238 7.74 4.40 -20.12
C GLN A 238 8.78 4.47 -21.24
N GLU A 239 9.29 5.67 -21.54
CA GLU A 239 10.26 5.88 -22.61
C GLU A 239 11.38 6.80 -22.14
N ILE A 240 12.62 6.41 -22.45
CA ILE A 240 13.82 7.20 -22.13
C ILE A 240 14.55 7.54 -23.43
N PRO A 241 14.45 8.78 -23.93
CA PRO A 241 15.23 9.23 -25.08
C PRO A 241 16.68 9.45 -24.66
N VAL A 242 17.62 8.96 -25.48
CA VAL A 242 19.06 9.01 -25.17
C VAL A 242 19.87 9.86 -26.14
N TYR A 243 19.16 10.60 -27.00
CA TYR A 243 19.70 11.62 -27.91
C TYR A 243 20.88 11.19 -28.79
N ALA A 244 21.00 9.89 -29.08
CA ALA A 244 22.07 9.29 -29.86
C ALA A 244 21.53 8.20 -30.76
N LYS A 245 22.22 7.87 -31.87
CA LYS A 245 21.72 6.87 -32.84
C LYS A 245 21.72 5.43 -32.32
N LYS A 246 22.56 5.15 -31.31
CA LYS A 246 22.74 3.82 -30.72
C LYS A 246 22.87 3.95 -29.21
N VAL A 247 22.37 2.94 -28.52
CA VAL A 247 22.45 2.83 -27.07
C VAL A 247 22.68 1.39 -26.68
N LYS A 248 23.48 1.20 -25.64
CA LYS A 248 23.77 -0.08 -25.03
C LYS A 248 23.47 0.03 -23.53
N ILE A 249 22.57 -0.82 -23.04
CA ILE A 249 22.29 -0.91 -21.60
C ILE A 249 23.42 -1.69 -20.95
N LEU A 250 24.05 -1.09 -19.93
CA LEU A 250 25.19 -1.66 -19.20
C LEU A 250 24.81 -2.26 -17.84
N SER A 251 23.67 -1.85 -17.30
CA SER A 251 23.10 -2.35 -16.05
C SER A 251 22.24 -3.60 -16.26
N ASP A 252 21.86 -4.25 -15.17
CA ASP A 252 21.26 -5.59 -15.16
C ASP A 252 19.74 -5.63 -15.44
N GLN A 253 19.20 -4.69 -16.21
CA GLN A 253 17.77 -4.72 -16.56
C GLN A 253 17.45 -5.96 -17.41
N PRO A 254 16.41 -6.76 -17.06
CA PRO A 254 16.04 -7.93 -17.85
C PRO A 254 15.77 -7.57 -19.32
N LYS A 255 16.40 -8.28 -20.26
CA LYS A 255 16.32 -7.97 -21.69
C LYS A 255 14.91 -8.10 -22.28
N ASP A 256 14.06 -8.88 -21.63
CA ASP A 256 12.64 -9.08 -21.97
C ASP A 256 11.74 -7.91 -21.52
N SER A 257 12.25 -7.01 -20.68
CA SER A 257 11.48 -5.91 -20.09
C SER A 257 11.52 -4.59 -20.85
N TYR A 258 12.33 -4.50 -21.91
CA TYR A 258 12.46 -3.29 -22.73
C TYR A 258 12.77 -3.57 -24.19
N THR A 259 12.60 -2.55 -25.02
CA THR A 259 13.08 -2.52 -26.40
C THR A 259 13.81 -1.21 -26.68
N VAL A 260 14.65 -1.20 -27.71
CA VAL A 260 15.27 0.02 -28.21
C VAL A 260 14.64 0.35 -29.56
N ALA A 261 13.89 1.44 -29.60
CA ALA A 261 13.26 1.98 -30.80
C ALA A 261 14.03 3.20 -31.33
N LYS A 262 13.61 3.71 -32.48
CA LYS A 262 14.07 5.01 -32.99
C LYS A 262 12.92 6.01 -33.01
N ASP A 263 13.21 7.25 -32.64
CA ASP A 263 12.27 8.37 -32.76
C ASP A 263 12.18 8.88 -34.20
N ALA A 264 11.37 9.93 -34.42
CA ALA A 264 11.20 10.57 -35.72
C ALA A 264 12.51 11.17 -36.29
N ASN A 265 13.49 11.45 -35.43
CA ASN A 265 14.80 11.99 -35.80
C ASN A 265 15.87 10.89 -35.97
N GLY A 266 15.50 9.61 -35.83
CA GLY A 266 16.41 8.48 -35.91
C GLY A 266 17.28 8.27 -34.67
N GLN A 267 16.98 8.94 -33.56
CA GLN A 267 17.65 8.80 -32.26
C GLN A 267 17.04 7.63 -31.50
N ALA A 268 17.87 6.91 -30.75
CA ALA A 268 17.45 5.76 -29.96
C ALA A 268 16.57 6.20 -28.79
N VAL A 269 15.57 5.37 -28.48
CA VAL A 269 14.66 5.52 -27.35
C VAL A 269 14.53 4.15 -26.69
N VAL A 270 14.81 4.07 -25.39
CA VAL A 270 14.56 2.86 -24.61
C VAL A 270 13.09 2.87 -24.20
N LYS A 271 12.31 1.91 -24.70
CA LYS A 271 10.91 1.72 -24.36
C LYS A 271 10.78 0.60 -23.34
N ILE A 272 10.27 0.94 -22.16
CA ILE A 272 10.02 0.04 -21.05
C ILE A 272 8.68 -0.66 -21.30
N LEU A 273 8.70 -1.99 -21.42
CA LEU A 273 7.51 -2.79 -21.68
C LEU A 273 6.77 -3.17 -20.38
N ASP A 274 7.53 -3.46 -19.34
CA ASP A 274 7.04 -3.75 -17.98
C ASP A 274 7.99 -3.12 -16.98
N TYR A 275 7.55 -2.04 -16.34
CA TYR A 275 8.38 -1.30 -15.39
C TYR A 275 8.75 -2.15 -14.17
N LYS A 276 7.85 -3.02 -13.67
CA LYS A 276 8.14 -3.87 -12.50
C LYS A 276 9.26 -4.83 -12.83
N ARG A 277 9.20 -5.47 -14.00
CA ARG A 277 10.25 -6.37 -14.47
C ARG A 277 11.54 -5.60 -14.79
N PHE A 278 11.44 -4.43 -15.40
CA PHE A 278 12.60 -3.63 -15.77
C PHE A 278 13.41 -3.22 -14.54
N TRP A 279 12.75 -2.76 -13.48
CA TRP A 279 13.41 -2.30 -12.25
C TRP A 279 13.61 -3.41 -11.18
N SER A 280 13.32 -4.68 -11.49
CA SER A 280 13.32 -5.76 -10.49
C SER A 280 14.71 -6.14 -9.97
N LEU A 281 15.76 -5.93 -10.78
CA LEU A 281 17.15 -6.30 -10.44
C LEU A 281 17.97 -5.12 -9.91
N GLY A 282 17.41 -3.90 -9.94
CA GLY A 282 18.06 -2.70 -9.43
C GLY A 282 17.37 -1.42 -9.89
N GLN A 283 17.52 -0.35 -9.09
CA GLN A 283 16.93 0.97 -9.34
C GLN A 283 17.79 1.89 -10.23
N PHE A 284 18.92 1.40 -10.75
CA PHE A 284 19.86 2.19 -11.56
C PHE A 284 19.92 1.67 -12.99
N LEU A 285 19.62 2.54 -13.95
CA LEU A 285 19.75 2.31 -15.38
C LEU A 285 20.96 3.08 -15.92
N ILE A 286 21.91 2.37 -16.50
CA ILE A 286 23.16 2.92 -17.02
C ILE A 286 23.24 2.59 -18.50
N MET A 287 23.34 3.62 -19.34
CA MET A 287 23.28 3.49 -20.78
C MET A 287 24.51 4.12 -21.42
N GLU A 288 25.24 3.33 -22.21
CA GLU A 288 26.33 3.80 -23.04
C GLU A 288 25.79 4.22 -24.41
N VAL A 289 26.10 5.43 -24.85
CA VAL A 289 25.74 5.94 -26.18
C VAL A 289 26.96 6.18 -27.05
N ASP A 290 26.77 5.98 -28.36
CA ASP A 290 27.78 6.32 -29.37
C ASP A 290 27.57 7.78 -29.83
N VAL A 291 28.67 8.50 -30.09
CA VAL A 291 28.66 9.82 -30.74
C VAL A 291 28.54 9.67 -32.26
#